data_AF-A0A3D9MWU3-F1
#
_entry.id   AF-A0A3D9MWU3-F1
#
_cell.length_a   1.000
_cell.length_b   1.000
_cell.length_c   1.000
_cell.angle_alpha   90.00
_cell.angle_beta   90.00
_cell.angle_gamma   90.00
#
_symmetry.space_group_name_H-M   'P 1'
#
loop_
_entity.id
_entity.type
_entity.pdbx_description
1 polymer ?
#
loop_
_entity_poly.entity_id
_entity_poly.type
_entity_poly.pdbx_seq_one_letter_code
_entity_poly.pdbx_strand_id
1 'polypeptide(L)' 'MKQLCIYPKEVAVIIGKSQTTAQTLVRTIKDIHGKAKHQALTIREFCNYMDLPYEETFNMINNIPLKQESA' A
#
# COMPACT_ATOMS: atom_id res chain seq x y z
N MET A 1 13.35 -8.25 7.58
CA MET A 1 12.25 -7.68 8.40
C MET A 1 11.10 -7.35 7.45
N LYS A 2 9.84 -7.63 7.83
CA LYS A 2 8.67 -7.34 6.97
C LYS A 2 8.08 -5.97 7.31
N GLN A 3 7.66 -5.22 6.29
CA GLN A 3 7.04 -3.91 6.39
C GLN A 3 5.51 -4.03 6.37
N LEU A 4 4.84 -3.35 7.31
CA LEU A 4 3.38 -3.24 7.40
C LEU A 4 2.86 -1.87 6.92
N CYS A 5 3.72 -0.87 6.88
CA CYS A 5 3.43 0.46 6.38
C CYS A 5 3.58 0.50 4.85
N ILE A 6 3.01 1.51 4.22
CA ILE A 6 3.17 1.75 2.79
C ILE A 6 3.51 3.23 2.54
N TYR A 7 4.47 3.46 1.66
CA TYR A 7 4.96 4.79 1.32
C TYR A 7 4.56 5.18 -0.11
N PRO A 8 4.55 6.49 -0.45
CA PRO A 8 4.25 6.95 -1.80
C PRO A 8 5.07 6.26 -2.89
N LYS A 9 6.31 5.85 -2.56
CA LYS A 9 7.17 5.09 -3.47
C LYS A 9 6.52 3.79 -3.95
N GLU A 10 6.05 2.98 -3.02
CA GLU A 10 5.43 1.68 -3.29
C GLU A 10 4.05 1.87 -3.90
N VAL A 11 3.27 2.83 -3.38
CA VAL A 11 1.95 3.18 -3.94
C VAL A 11 2.07 3.51 -5.42
N ALA A 12 3.05 4.35 -5.81
CA ALA A 12 3.26 4.73 -7.21
C ALA A 12 3.52 3.52 -8.13
N VAL A 13 4.29 2.54 -7.64
CA VAL A 13 4.56 1.30 -8.36
C VAL A 13 3.29 0.45 -8.48
N ILE A 14 2.55 0.26 -7.38
CA ILE A 14 1.31 -0.53 -7.34
C ILE A 14 0.27 0.02 -8.32
N ILE A 15 0.06 1.34 -8.33
CA ILE A 15 -1.01 1.95 -9.14
C ILE A 15 -0.55 2.34 -10.56
N GLY A 16 0.73 2.17 -10.89
CA GLY A 16 1.31 2.56 -12.18
C GLY A 16 1.22 4.07 -12.48
N LYS A 17 1.45 4.92 -11.47
CA LYS A 17 1.37 6.39 -11.59
C LYS A 17 2.64 7.08 -11.11
N SER A 18 2.69 8.40 -11.30
CA SER A 18 3.79 9.23 -10.81
C SER A 18 3.87 9.25 -9.28
N GLN A 19 5.06 9.50 -8.74
CA GLN A 19 5.29 9.70 -7.30
C GLN A 19 4.41 10.82 -6.73
N THR A 20 4.20 11.91 -7.48
CA THR A 20 3.36 13.03 -7.05
C THR A 20 1.91 12.61 -6.87
N THR A 21 1.36 11.85 -7.82
CA THR A 21 0.00 11.30 -7.73
C THR A 21 -0.14 10.38 -6.53
N ALA A 22 0.85 9.51 -6.30
CA ALA A 22 0.88 8.61 -5.14
C ALA A 22 0.96 9.36 -3.81
N GLN A 23 1.73 10.45 -3.72
CA GLN A 23 1.79 11.29 -2.51
C GLN A 23 0.43 11.92 -2.20
N THR A 24 -0.27 12.43 -3.21
CA THR A 24 -1.62 12.98 -3.03
C THR A 24 -2.57 11.89 -2.54
N LEU A 25 -2.55 10.71 -3.16
CA LEU A 25 -3.38 9.58 -2.75
C LEU A 25 -3.12 9.15 -1.29
N VAL A 26 -1.86 9.04 -0.88
CA VAL A 26 -1.50 8.70 0.51
C VAL A 26 -2.05 9.74 1.49
N ARG A 27 -1.99 11.04 1.15
CA ARG A 27 -2.58 12.10 1.98
C ARG A 27 -4.09 11.94 2.08
N THR A 28 -4.78 11.77 0.95
CA THR A 28 -6.23 11.54 0.91
C THR A 28 -6.65 10.37 1.79
N ILE A 29 -5.97 9.22 1.69
CA ILE A 29 -6.31 8.03 2.48
C ILE A 29 -6.08 8.30 3.97
N LYS A 30 -4.99 8.98 4.33
CA LYS A 30 -4.70 9.37 5.73
C LYS A 30 -5.78 10.31 6.29
N ASP A 31 -6.23 11.28 5.49
CA ASP A 31 -7.25 12.24 5.89
C ASP A 31 -8.60 11.55 6.15
N ILE A 32 -8.99 10.59 5.29
CA ILE A 32 -10.21 9.77 5.47
C ILE A 32 -10.18 8.96 6.76
N HIS A 33 -9.01 8.46 7.14
CA HIS A 33 -8.81 7.71 8.39
C HIS A 33 -8.56 8.62 9.61
N GLY A 34 -8.61 9.95 9.44
CA GLY A 34 -8.36 10.91 10.52
C GLY A 34 -6.92 10.85 11.07
N LYS A 35 -5.94 10.41 10.27
CA LYS A 35 -4.56 10.22 10.72
C LYS A 35 -3.78 11.52 10.79
N ALA A 36 -2.97 11.66 11.84
CA ALA A 36 -2.01 12.74 11.95
C ALA A 36 -0.85 12.59 10.94
N LYS A 37 -0.15 13.70 10.67
CA LYS A 37 0.98 13.73 9.71
C LYS A 37 2.06 12.69 10.02
N HIS A 38 2.36 12.43 11.29
CA HIS A 38 3.37 11.46 11.74
C HIS A 38 2.90 10.00 11.69
N GLN A 39 1.58 9.75 11.63
CA GLN A 39 1.06 8.38 11.59
C GLN A 39 1.25 7.79 10.19
N ALA A 40 1.81 6.58 10.12
CA ALA A 40 2.00 5.89 8.86
C ALA A 40 0.65 5.39 8.29
N LEU A 41 0.60 5.30 6.97
CA LEU A 41 -0.44 4.55 6.26
C LEU A 41 -0.02 3.08 6.23
N THR A 42 -0.92 2.16 6.56
CA THR A 42 -0.66 0.72 6.50
C THR A 42 -1.02 0.15 5.13
N ILE A 43 -0.39 -0.96 4.77
CA ILE A 43 -0.73 -1.71 3.55
C ILE A 43 -2.21 -2.09 3.57
N ARG A 44 -2.75 -2.47 4.74
CA ARG A 44 -4.16 -2.84 4.90
C ARG A 44 -5.11 -1.67 4.61
N GLU A 45 -4.83 -0.49 5.16
CA GLU A 45 -5.66 0.70 4.92
C GLU A 45 -5.63 1.12 3.45
N PHE A 46 -4.47 1.04 2.80
CA PHE A 46 -4.35 1.27 1.37
C PHE A 46 -5.15 0.24 0.55
N CYS A 47 -5.01 -1.05 0.85
CA CYS A 47 -5.75 -2.12 0.17
C CYS A 47 -7.26 -1.98 0.33
N ASN A 48 -7.73 -1.65 1.54
CA ASN A 48 -9.15 -1.42 1.81
C ASN A 48 -9.70 -0.23 1.02
N TYR A 49 -8.89 0.84 0.85
CA TYR A 49 -9.31 2.01 0.09
C TYR A 49 -9.33 1.76 -1.44
N MET A 50 -8.35 1.01 -1.94
CA MET A 50 -8.17 0.75 -3.38
C MET A 50 -8.90 -0.48 -3.88
N ASP A 51 -9.57 -1.23 -2.99
CA ASP A 51 -10.17 -2.54 -3.27
C ASP A 51 -9.15 -3.53 -3.87
N LEU A 52 -8.00 -3.66 -3.20
CA LEU A 52 -6.90 -4.53 -3.61
C LEU A 52 -6.69 -5.70 -2.65
N PRO A 53 -6.26 -6.89 -3.13
CA PRO A 53 -5.93 -8.02 -2.26
C PRO A 53 -4.76 -7.68 -1.32
N TYR A 54 -5.01 -7.79 -0.02
CA TYR A 54 -3.99 -7.48 1.01
C TYR A 54 -2.77 -8.39 0.89
N GLU A 55 -2.99 -9.69 0.70
CA GLU A 55 -1.90 -10.67 0.67
C GLU A 55 -0.97 -10.46 -0.53
N GLU A 56 -1.51 -10.25 -1.73
CA GLU A 56 -0.73 -9.96 -2.93
C GLU A 56 0.08 -8.68 -2.78
N THR A 57 -0.56 -7.60 -2.30
CA THR A 57 0.10 -6.31 -2.10
C THR A 57 1.20 -6.40 -1.04
N PHE A 58 0.93 -7.09 0.07
CA PHE A 58 1.89 -7.33 1.15
C PHE A 58 3.07 -8.15 0.66
N ASN A 59 2.82 -9.22 -0.10
CA ASN A 59 3.85 -10.08 -0.66
C ASN A 59 4.73 -9.32 -1.65
N MET A 60 4.12 -8.51 -2.52
CA MET A 60 4.87 -7.69 -3.48
C MET A 60 5.80 -6.69 -2.79
N ILE A 61 5.32 -5.96 -1.78
CA ILE A 61 6.14 -5.00 -1.01
C ILE A 61 7.27 -5.72 -0.25
N ASN A 62 6.99 -6.89 0.31
CA ASN A 62 7.94 -7.64 1.13
C ASN A 62 8.81 -8.62 0.32
N ASN A 63 8.72 -8.61 -1.01
CA ASN A 63 9.40 -9.55 -1.92
C ASN A 63 9.20 -11.02 -1.51
N ILE A 64 7.97 -11.37 -1.12
CA ILE A 64 7.57 -12.73 -0.77
C ILE A 64 7.03 -13.38 -2.04
N PRO A 65 7.54 -14.56 -2.45
CA PRO A 65 7.01 -15.26 -3.61
C PRO A 65 5.56 -15.70 -3.33
N LEU A 66 4.67 -15.44 -4.29
CA LEU A 66 3.31 -15.97 -4.26
C LEU A 66 3.41 -17.50 -4.33
N LYS A 67 2.85 -18.21 -3.34
CA LYS A 67 2.65 -19.64 -3.46
C LYS A 67 1.70 -19.84 -4.64
N GLN A 68 2.23 -20.37 -5.74
CA GLN A 68 1.39 -20.94 -6.78
C GLN A 68 0.64 -22.10 -6.11
N GLU A 69 -0.67 -21.97 -5.96
CA GLU A 69 -1.51 -23.11 -5.60
C GLU A 69 -1.26 -24.19 -6.65
N SER A 70 -0.64 -25.29 -6.21
CA SER A 70 -0.48 -26.47 -7.04
C SER A 70 -1.87 -27.08 -7.18
N ALA A 71 -2.45 -26.92 -8.37
CA ALA A 71 -3.63 -27.66 -8.79
C ALA A 71 -3.36 -29.16 -8.84
#